data_AF-A0A8T7CN99-F1
#
_entry.id   AF-A0A8T7CN99-F1
#
_cell.length_a   1.000
_cell.length_b   1.000
_cell.length_c   1.000
_cell.angle_alpha   90.00
_cell.angle_beta   90.00
_cell.angle_gamma   90.00
#
_symmetry.space_group_name_H-M   'P 1'
#
loop_
_entity.id
_entity.type
_entity.pdbx_description
1 polymer ?
#
loop_
_entity_poly.entity_id
_entity_poly.type
_entity_poly.pdbx_seq_one_letter_code
_entity_poly.pdbx_strand_id
1 'polypeptide(L)'
;MIIDRTFAILLSGLLIIACQNNEPAGIRGTVLNIHYVTWDQANNKPDAVFIQLDNGQEFRFVVHDRLPLQRGQHVLIQLAVQPPSLKRRILPACAIIPLNDKGKGLTPLALRPSSHCD
;
A
#
# COMPACT_ATOMS: atom_id res chain seq x y z
N MET A 1 -43.63 -21.78 29.17
CA MET A 1 -43.63 -23.26 29.05
C MET A 1 -43.60 -23.59 27.57
N ILE A 2 -42.81 -24.59 27.15
CA ILE A 2 -42.74 -25.21 25.79
C ILE A 2 -41.90 -24.36 24.80
N ILE A 3 -40.73 -24.76 24.24
CA ILE A 3 -40.01 -26.03 24.10
C ILE A 3 -38.49 -25.82 24.15
N ASP A 4 -37.85 -26.76 24.83
CA ASP A 4 -36.43 -27.09 24.85
C ASP A 4 -36.13 -28.12 23.73
N ARG A 5 -35.06 -27.94 22.94
CA ARG A 5 -34.20 -29.03 22.42
C ARG A 5 -33.12 -28.55 21.44
N THR A 6 -31.90 -28.49 21.97
CA THR A 6 -30.74 -29.27 21.48
C THR A 6 -30.40 -29.23 19.98
N PHE A 7 -29.35 -28.45 19.69
CA PHE A 7 -28.18 -28.84 18.89
C PHE A 7 -28.40 -29.40 17.47
N ALA A 8 -28.10 -28.56 16.48
CA ALA A 8 -27.54 -29.00 15.21
C ALA A 8 -26.33 -28.11 14.88
N ILE A 9 -25.20 -28.42 15.51
CA ILE A 9 -23.89 -28.19 14.89
C ILE A 9 -23.82 -29.10 13.65
N LEU A 10 -23.14 -28.62 12.61
CA LEU A 10 -22.71 -29.32 11.39
C LEU A 10 -23.54 -29.04 10.15
N LEU A 11 -23.35 -27.83 9.61
CA LEU A 11 -22.93 -27.67 8.22
C LEU A 11 -22.09 -26.38 8.09
N SER A 12 -20.82 -26.54 8.43
CA SER A 12 -19.73 -26.08 7.57
C SER A 12 -19.58 -24.58 7.33
N GLY A 13 -19.20 -23.84 8.39
CA GLY A 13 -17.82 -23.34 8.48
C GLY A 13 -17.26 -22.45 7.37
N LEU A 14 -18.06 -21.63 6.69
CA LEU A 14 -17.51 -20.56 5.83
C LEU A 14 -18.46 -19.37 5.67
N LEU A 15 -18.93 -18.81 6.78
CA LEU A 15 -19.37 -17.42 6.78
C LEU A 15 -18.36 -16.62 7.60
N ILE A 16 -17.21 -16.40 6.99
CA ILE A 16 -16.26 -15.38 7.42
C ILE A 16 -17.09 -14.10 7.54
N ILE A 17 -17.23 -13.62 8.78
CA ILE A 17 -17.65 -12.26 9.06
C ILE A 17 -16.59 -11.38 8.38
N ALA A 18 -16.81 -11.05 7.11
CA ALA A 18 -16.01 -10.09 6.36
C ALA A 18 -16.40 -8.69 6.83
N CYS A 19 -16.19 -8.46 8.12
CA CYS A 19 -16.14 -7.14 8.72
C CYS A 19 -14.80 -7.11 9.45
N GLN A 20 -13.71 -7.17 8.69
CA GLN A 20 -12.38 -6.88 9.21
C GLN A 20 -11.86 -5.68 8.46
N ASN A 21 -12.05 -4.54 9.12
CA ASN A 21 -11.27 -3.32 9.02
C ASN A 21 -11.00 -2.81 7.60
N ASN A 22 -11.64 -1.68 7.29
CA ASN A 22 -11.32 -0.80 6.17
C ASN A 22 -9.93 -0.13 6.37
N GLU A 23 -8.91 -0.89 6.80
CA GLU A 23 -7.53 -0.43 6.80
C GLU A 23 -7.04 -0.40 5.36
N PRO A 24 -6.41 0.70 4.91
CA PRO A 24 -5.89 0.78 3.55
C PRO A 24 -4.93 -0.39 3.33
N ALA A 25 -5.14 -1.13 2.23
CA ALA A 25 -4.30 -2.27 1.89
C ALA A 25 -2.82 -1.82 1.85
N GLY A 26 -2.01 -2.40 2.73
CA GLY A 26 -0.62 -2.01 2.92
C GLY A 26 0.33 -3.09 2.40
N ILE A 27 1.28 -2.72 1.56
CA ILE A 27 2.32 -3.63 1.05
C ILE A 27 3.63 -3.33 1.75
N ARG A 28 4.21 -4.34 2.40
CA ARG A 28 5.55 -4.26 2.99
C ARG A 28 6.58 -4.80 2.01
N GLY A 29 7.76 -4.21 2.02
CA GLY A 29 8.90 -4.75 1.30
C GLY A 29 10.17 -3.95 1.50
N THR A 30 11.22 -4.39 0.82
CA THR A 30 12.53 -3.76 0.86
C THR A 30 12.76 -2.98 -0.42
N VAL A 31 13.18 -1.71 -0.32
CA VAL A 31 13.43 -0.86 -1.49
C VAL A 31 14.60 -1.42 -2.30
N LEU A 32 14.32 -1.89 -3.52
CA LEU A 32 15.31 -2.41 -4.45
C LEU A 32 15.88 -1.30 -5.35
N ASN A 33 15.01 -0.42 -5.84
CA ASN A 33 15.37 0.66 -6.75
C ASN A 33 14.51 1.91 -6.51
N ILE A 34 15.09 3.09 -6.74
CA ILE A 34 14.43 4.38 -6.63
C ILE A 34 14.79 5.18 -7.89
N HIS A 35 13.79 5.54 -8.69
CA HIS A 35 13.96 6.30 -9.91
C HIS A 35 13.14 7.58 -9.88
N TYR A 36 13.79 8.72 -10.05
CA TYR A 36 13.16 10.04 -10.08
C TYR A 36 12.97 10.49 -11.53
N VAL A 37 11.76 10.95 -11.84
CA VAL A 37 11.43 11.57 -13.12
C VAL A 37 10.99 12.99 -12.85
N THR A 38 11.75 13.94 -13.38
CA THR A 38 11.49 15.38 -13.29
C THR A 38 10.42 15.81 -14.30
N TRP A 39 9.85 16.99 -14.08
CA TRP A 39 8.84 17.63 -14.93
C TRP A 39 9.21 17.61 -16.42
N ASP A 40 10.45 18.00 -16.72
CA ASP A 40 10.98 18.06 -18.09
C ASP A 40 11.07 16.67 -18.72
N GLN A 41 11.48 15.67 -17.95
CA GLN A 41 11.54 14.27 -18.41
C GLN A 41 10.16 13.62 -18.55
N ALA A 42 9.17 14.14 -17.82
CA ALA A 42 7.82 13.58 -17.76
C ALA A 42 6.84 14.20 -18.79
N ASN A 43 7.34 15.01 -19.75
CA ASN A 43 6.52 15.74 -20.73
C ASN A 43 5.45 16.63 -20.07
N ASN A 44 5.87 17.55 -19.21
CA ASN A 44 4.98 18.47 -18.47
C ASN A 44 4.02 17.77 -17.51
N LYS A 45 4.46 16.66 -16.90
CA LYS A 45 3.73 15.98 -15.82
C LYS A 45 4.43 16.22 -14.48
N PRO A 46 3.70 16.19 -13.35
CA PRO A 46 4.29 16.38 -12.03
C PRO A 46 5.45 15.42 -11.77
N ASP A 47 6.46 15.93 -11.06
CA ASP A 47 7.60 15.16 -10.57
C ASP A 47 7.12 13.88 -9.89
N ALA A 48 7.76 12.78 -10.26
CA ALA A 48 7.37 11.47 -9.80
C ALA A 48 8.59 10.66 -9.35
N VAL A 49 8.38 9.85 -8.33
CA VAL A 49 9.33 8.82 -7.91
C VAL A 49 8.71 7.46 -8.11
N PHE A 50 9.49 6.56 -8.68
CA PHE A 50 9.17 5.15 -8.87
C PHE A 50 9.99 4.35 -7.87
N ILE A 51 9.33 3.54 -7.07
CA ILE A 51 9.96 2.69 -6.06
C ILE A 51 9.65 1.25 -6.41
N GLN A 52 10.70 0.47 -6.62
CA GLN A 52 10.60 -0.97 -6.80
C GLN A 52 10.91 -1.67 -5.49
N LEU A 53 10.05 -2.60 -5.09
CA LEU A 53 10.28 -3.46 -3.94
C LEU A 53 10.92 -4.80 -4.36
N ASP A 54 11.48 -5.50 -3.38
CA ASP A 54 12.02 -6.87 -3.48
C ASP A 54 11.01 -7.90 -4.00
N ASN A 55 9.72 -7.68 -3.77
CA ASN A 55 8.64 -8.51 -4.32
C ASN A 55 8.37 -8.27 -5.83
N GLY A 56 9.16 -7.40 -6.49
CA GLY A 56 9.07 -7.09 -7.91
C GLY A 56 7.99 -6.07 -8.27
N GLN A 57 7.20 -5.58 -7.31
CA GLN A 57 6.19 -4.56 -7.55
C GLN A 57 6.81 -3.17 -7.63
N GLU A 58 6.28 -2.34 -8.52
CA GLU A 58 6.68 -0.94 -8.69
C GLU A 58 5.52 0.01 -8.33
N PHE A 59 5.86 1.08 -7.64
CA PHE A 59 4.91 2.07 -7.13
C PHE A 59 5.32 3.44 -7.63
N ARG A 60 4.33 4.21 -8.10
CA ARG A 60 4.55 5.59 -8.53
C ARG A 60 3.95 6.55 -7.52
N PHE A 61 4.75 7.51 -7.10
CA PHE A 61 4.34 8.58 -6.20
C PHE A 61 4.60 9.94 -6.83
N VAL A 62 3.68 10.88 -6.62
CA VAL A 62 3.89 12.28 -6.99
C VAL A 62 4.53 13.00 -5.80
N VAL A 63 5.65 13.65 -6.04
CA VAL A 63 6.47 14.28 -4.99
C VAL A 63 6.80 15.71 -5.39
N HIS A 64 7.05 16.57 -4.41
CA HIS A 64 7.63 17.91 -4.66
C HIS A 64 9.15 17.87 -4.56
N ASP A 65 9.66 17.09 -3.62
CA ASP A 65 11.09 16.99 -3.32
C ASP A 65 11.56 15.54 -3.33
N ARG A 66 12.89 15.36 -3.32
CA ARG A 66 13.48 14.03 -3.14
C ARG A 66 13.07 13.43 -1.81
N LEU A 67 12.66 12.17 -1.83
CA LEU A 67 12.33 11.45 -0.61
C LEU A 67 13.62 11.01 0.09
N PRO A 68 13.69 11.09 1.43
CA PRO A 68 14.81 10.57 2.21
C PRO A 68 14.72 9.04 2.31
N LEU A 69 14.66 8.36 1.16
CA LEU A 69 14.62 6.91 1.02
C LEU A 69 15.94 6.38 0.46
N GLN A 70 16.33 5.20 0.93
CA GLN A 70 17.54 4.52 0.48
C GLN A 70 17.24 3.11 -0.01
N ARG A 71 18.08 2.61 -0.90
CA ARG A 71 18.07 1.20 -1.29
C ARG A 71 18.38 0.33 -0.07
N GLY A 72 17.65 -0.78 0.08
CA GLY A 72 17.73 -1.66 1.25
C GLY A 72 16.84 -1.24 2.42
N GLN A 73 16.18 -0.09 2.34
CA GLN A 73 15.29 0.37 3.41
C GLN A 73 13.98 -0.43 3.40
N HIS A 74 13.55 -0.85 4.58
CA HIS A 74 12.23 -1.47 4.76
C HIS A 74 11.15 -0.40 4.79
N VAL A 75 10.09 -0.61 4.02
CA VAL A 75 8.98 0.34 3.91
C VAL A 75 7.63 -0.38 3.93
N LEU A 76 6.61 0.33 4.39
CA LEU A 76 5.21 0.00 4.21
C LEU A 76 4.60 1.03 3.25
N ILE A 77 4.06 0.54 2.14
CA ILE A 77 3.36 1.34 1.14
C ILE A 77 1.86 1.17 1.36
N GLN A 78 1.16 2.25 1.64
CA GLN A 78 -0.31 2.25 1.68
C GLN A 78 -0.85 2.46 0.28
N LEU A 79 -1.66 1.52 -0.20
CA LEU A 79 -2.30 1.60 -1.51
C LEU A 79 -3.46 2.60 -1.52
N ALA A 80 -3.73 3.15 -2.70
CA ALA A 80 -4.99 3.84 -2.97
C ALA A 80 -6.19 2.89 -2.89
N VAL A 81 -7.37 3.42 -2.53
CA VAL A 81 -8.59 2.65 -2.19
C VAL A 81 -9.10 1.79 -3.36
N GLN A 82 -8.70 2.08 -4.60
CA GLN A 82 -9.06 1.23 -5.73
C GLN A 82 -8.19 -0.03 -5.78
N PRO A 83 -8.80 -1.23 -5.75
CA PRO A 83 -8.06 -2.46 -5.92
C PRO A 83 -7.32 -2.37 -7.26
N PRO A 84 -6.01 -2.63 -7.28
CA PRO A 84 -5.32 -2.61 -8.54
C PRO A 84 -5.94 -3.66 -9.44
N SER A 85 -6.37 -3.25 -10.62
CA SER A 85 -6.55 -4.22 -11.69
C SER A 85 -5.23 -4.99 -11.78
N LEU A 86 -5.25 -6.32 -11.62
CA LEU A 86 -4.10 -7.23 -11.64
C LEU A 86 -3.17 -7.06 -12.87
N LYS A 87 -3.59 -6.25 -13.86
CA LYS A 87 -2.84 -5.90 -15.07
C LYS A 87 -1.93 -4.67 -14.93
N ARG A 88 -2.01 -3.87 -13.86
CA ARG A 88 -1.15 -2.69 -13.71
C ARG A 88 0.19 -3.09 -13.11
N ARG A 89 1.27 -2.94 -13.90
CA ARG A 89 2.65 -3.09 -13.42
C ARG A 89 3.04 -2.04 -12.37
N ILE A 90 2.38 -0.87 -12.41
CA ILE A 90 2.66 0.27 -11.53
C ILE A 90 1.41 0.54 -10.68
N LEU A 91 1.55 0.43 -9.37
CA LEU A 91 0.45 0.59 -8.42
C LEU A 91 0.36 2.04 -7.91
N PRO A 92 -0.85 2.64 -7.86
CA PRO A 92 -1.05 3.92 -7.19
C PRO A 92 -1.00 3.73 -5.68
N ALA A 93 -0.32 4.63 -4.98
CA ALA A 93 -0.14 4.57 -3.54
C ALA A 93 -0.27 5.94 -2.89
N CYS A 94 -0.64 5.92 -1.60
CA CYS A 94 -1.03 7.09 -0.80
C CYS A 94 0.01 7.52 0.21
N ALA A 95 0.74 6.56 0.77
CA ALA A 95 1.77 6.83 1.76
C ALA A 95 2.93 5.87 1.59
N ILE A 96 4.13 6.36 1.90
CA ILE A 96 5.31 5.54 2.13
C ILE A 96 5.71 5.75 3.58
N ILE A 97 5.78 4.66 4.32
CA ILE A 97 6.09 4.65 5.75
C ILE A 97 7.39 3.85 5.92
N PRO A 98 8.53 4.51 6.18
CA PRO A 98 9.76 3.82 6.52
C PRO A 98 9.55 2.95 7.76
N LEU A 99 10.13 1.76 7.77
CA LEU A 99 10.10 0.85 8.90
C LEU A 99 11.46 0.84 9.59
N ASN A 100 11.47 0.76 10.91
CA ASN A 100 12.70 0.48 11.65
C ASN A 100 13.05 -1.02 11.63
N ASP A 101 14.18 -1.40 12.22
CA ASP A 101 14.66 -2.80 12.28
C ASP A 101 13.69 -3.75 13.01
N LYS A 102 12.76 -3.20 13.79
CA LYS A 102 11.70 -3.95 14.49
C LYS A 102 10.41 -4.06 13.66
N GLY A 103 10.42 -3.58 12.41
CA GLY A 103 9.24 -3.54 11.53
C GLY A 103 8.18 -2.52 11.95
N LYS A 104 8.49 -1.60 12.88
CA LYS A 104 7.57 -0.54 13.32
C LYS A 104 7.64 0.64 12.34
N GLY A 105 6.47 1.12 11.93
CA GLY A 105 6.35 2.32 11.10
C GLY A 105 6.89 3.56 11.79
N LEU A 106 7.69 4.31 11.04
CA LEU A 106 8.15 5.66 11.36
C LEU A 106 7.15 6.69 10.81
N THR A 107 7.50 7.97 10.88
CA THR A 107 6.70 9.04 10.29
C THR A 107 6.50 8.80 8.78
N PRO A 108 5.26 8.84 8.27
CA PRO A 108 5.00 8.77 6.84
C PRO A 108 5.75 9.88 6.10
N LEU A 109 6.28 9.55 4.93
CA LEU A 109 6.93 10.55 4.08
C LEU A 109 5.89 11.48 3.48
N ALA A 110 6.24 12.76 3.41
CA ALA A 110 5.40 13.78 2.79
C ALA A 110 5.27 13.50 1.29
N LEU A 111 4.05 13.15 0.87
CA LEU A 111 3.69 12.95 -0.53
C LEU A 111 2.68 14.00 -0.94
N ARG A 112 2.62 14.30 -2.24
CA ARG A 112 1.54 15.15 -2.75
C ARG A 112 0.23 14.36 -2.62
N PRO A 113 -0.86 14.97 -2.11
CA PRO A 113 -2.15 14.31 -2.05
C PRO A 113 -2.56 13.84 -3.44
N SER A 114 -2.97 12.58 -3.51
CA SER A 114 -3.53 11.96 -4.70
C SER A 114 -5.02 11.88 -4.51
N SER A 115 -5.80 12.28 -5.52
CA SER A 115 -7.27 12.16 -5.53
C SER A 115 -7.78 10.71 -5.45
N HIS A 116 -6.87 9.73 -5.38
CA HIS A 116 -7.17 8.31 -5.21
C HIS A 116 -7.04 7.85 -3.75
N CYS A 117 -6.72 8.78 -2.83
CA CYS A 117 -6.43 8.55 -1.43
C CYS A 117 -7.43 9.23 -0.47
N ASP A 118 -8.44 9.88 -1.04
CA ASP A 118 -9.58 10.49 -0.33
C ASP A 118 -10.76 9.52 -0.25
#